data_AF-A0A5K0WYX9-F1
#
_entry.id   AF-A0A5K0WYX9-F1
#
_cell.length_a   1.000
_cell.length_b   1.000
_cell.length_c   1.000
_cell.angle_alpha   90.00
_cell.angle_beta   90.00
_cell.angle_gamma   90.00
#
_symmetry.space_group_name_H-M   'P 1'
#
loop_
_entity.id
_entity.type
_entity.pdbx_description
1 polymer ?
#
loop_
_entity_poly.entity_id
_entity_poly.type
_entity_poly.pdbx_seq_one_letter_code
_entity_poly.pdbx_strand_id
1 'polypeptide(L)'
;VESVTINRKQQKVTVVGRVDANKVLKRAKATGKKAELWPYVPYNLVTYPYITQAYDKKAPPGYVRKVEQVLSSNPENSRQEERYITMFSDENPNSCSVM
;
A
#
# COMPACT_ATOMS: atom_id res chain seq x y z
N VAL A 1 -27.68 2.98 1.32
CA VAL A 1 -26.73 3.41 0.26
C VAL A 1 -27.21 4.76 -0.20
N GLU A 2 -26.34 5.76 -0.22
CA GLU A 2 -26.70 7.13 -0.60
C GLU A 2 -26.30 7.41 -2.05
N SER A 3 -25.08 7.07 -2.45
CA SER A 3 -24.64 7.20 -3.84
C SER A 3 -23.64 6.11 -4.24
N VAL A 4 -23.62 5.80 -5.54
CA VAL A 4 -22.70 4.84 -6.14
C VAL A 4 -22.05 5.47 -7.36
N THR A 5 -20.73 5.58 -7.34
CA THR A 5 -19.93 6.10 -8.45
C THR A 5 -19.13 4.97 -9.08
N ILE A 6 -19.31 4.75 -10.38
CA ILE A 6 -18.67 3.67 -11.12
C ILE A 6 -17.67 4.27 -12.09
N ASN A 7 -16.38 4.01 -11.87
CA ASN A 7 -15.32 4.34 -12.80
C ASN A 7 -14.88 3.09 -13.57
N ARG A 8 -15.40 2.93 -14.79
CA ARG A 8 -15.09 1.78 -15.66
C ARG A 8 -13.63 1.75 -16.13
N LYS A 9 -13.00 2.92 -16.33
CA LYS A 9 -11.60 3.00 -16.75
C LYS A 9 -10.66 2.46 -15.67
N GLN A 10 -10.97 2.75 -14.41
CA GLN A 10 -10.21 2.27 -13.25
C GLN A 10 -10.75 0.94 -12.68
N GLN A 11 -11.81 0.38 -13.27
CA GLN A 11 -12.54 -0.78 -12.73
C GLN A 11 -12.91 -0.63 -11.24
N LYS A 12 -13.22 0.60 -10.82
CA LYS A 12 -13.43 0.97 -9.42
C LYS A 12 -14.89 1.36 -9.19
N VAL A 13 -15.47 0.84 -8.12
CA VAL A 13 -16.79 1.24 -7.62
C VAL A 13 -16.62 1.91 -6.27
N THR A 14 -17.14 3.12 -6.13
CA THR A 14 -17.15 3.86 -4.87
C THR A 14 -18.58 3.91 -4.38
N VAL A 15 -18.83 3.43 -3.16
CA VAL A 15 -20.15 3.41 -2.53
C VAL A 15 -20.11 4.37 -1.35
N VAL A 16 -21.02 5.34 -1.31
CA VAL A 16 -21.15 6.30 -0.22
C VAL A 16 -22.47 6.06 0.50
N GLY A 17 -22.44 6.18 1.82
CA GLY A 17 -23.59 6.11 2.71
C GLY A 17 -23.32 5.19 3.91
N ARG A 18 -24.32 5.07 4.79
CA ARG A 18 -24.24 4.21 5.99
C ARG A 18 -24.38 2.73 5.65
N VAL A 19 -23.29 2.12 5.18
CA VAL A 19 -23.22 0.69 4.87
C VAL A 19 -21.90 0.07 5.35
N ASP A 20 -21.94 -1.20 5.70
CA ASP A 20 -20.76 -1.98 6.10
C ASP A 20 -19.97 -2.42 4.86
N ALA A 21 -18.68 -2.08 4.82
CA ALA A 21 -17.76 -2.41 3.74
C ALA A 21 -17.67 -3.93 3.47
N ASN A 22 -17.74 -4.78 4.50
CA ASN A 22 -17.70 -6.23 4.33
C ASN A 22 -18.96 -6.77 3.64
N LYS A 23 -20.13 -6.18 3.93
CA LYS A 23 -21.38 -6.56 3.25
C LYS A 23 -21.36 -6.16 1.78
N VAL A 24 -20.83 -4.97 1.48
CA VAL A 24 -20.65 -4.50 0.10
C VAL A 24 -19.69 -5.41 -0.66
N LEU A 25 -18.55 -5.76 -0.05
CA LEU A 25 -17.56 -6.65 -0.66
C LEU A 25 -18.14 -8.05 -0.95
N LYS A 26 -18.89 -8.64 -0.01
CA LYS A 26 -19.56 -9.94 -0.21
C LYS A 26 -20.55 -9.88 -1.37
N ARG A 27 -21.36 -8.82 -1.45
CA ARG A 27 -22.31 -8.62 -2.57
C ARG A 27 -21.59 -8.42 -3.90
N ALA A 28 -20.48 -7.70 -3.91
CA ALA A 28 -19.65 -7.51 -5.10
C ALA A 28 -18.94 -8.80 -5.56
N LYS A 29 -18.62 -9.72 -4.65
CA LYS A 29 -18.10 -11.06 -4.99
C LYS A 29 -19.20 -12.01 -5.47
N ALA A 30 -20.42 -11.84 -4.98
CA ALA A 30 -21.57 -12.67 -5.36
C ALA A 30 -21.96 -12.55 -6.84
N THR A 31 -21.55 -11.49 -7.53
CA THR A 31 -21.71 -11.35 -9.00
C THR A 31 -20.69 -12.16 -9.80
N GLY A 32 -19.87 -13.00 -9.15
CA GLY A 32 -18.88 -13.88 -9.80
C GLY A 32 -17.60 -13.16 -10.24
N LYS A 33 -17.46 -11.86 -9.93
CA LYS A 33 -16.27 -11.07 -10.26
C LYS A 33 -15.32 -11.03 -9.07
N LYS A 34 -14.02 -10.98 -9.36
CA LYS A 34 -13.00 -10.72 -8.34
C LYS A 34 -13.12 -9.27 -7.88
N ALA A 35 -13.48 -9.08 -6.61
CA ALA A 35 -13.59 -7.78 -5.97
C ALA A 35 -12.70 -7.73 -4.71
N GLU A 36 -11.92 -6.67 -4.58
CA GLU A 36 -11.00 -6.40 -3.47
C GLU A 36 -11.28 -5.01 -2.89
N LEU A 37 -10.94 -4.80 -1.61
CA LEU A 37 -11.19 -3.54 -0.94
C LEU A 37 -10.15 -2.50 -1.38
N TRP A 38 -10.52 -1.54 -2.22
CA TRP A 38 -9.64 -0.44 -2.57
C TRP A 38 -9.58 0.59 -1.42
N PRO A 39 -8.42 1.15 -1.03
CA PRO A 39 -7.08 1.04 -1.62
C PRO A 39 -6.19 -0.04 -0.96
N TYR A 40 -6.75 -1.02 -0.26
CA TYR A 40 -5.97 -1.98 0.52
C TYR A 40 -5.59 -3.21 -0.30
N VAL A 41 -4.35 -3.66 -0.16
CA VAL A 41 -3.79 -4.82 -0.85
C VAL A 41 -3.15 -5.77 0.17
N PRO A 42 -3.12 -7.09 -0.11
CA PRO A 42 -2.43 -8.05 0.74
C PRO A 42 -0.97 -7.67 0.98
N TYR A 43 -0.49 -7.85 2.22
CA TYR A 43 0.88 -7.53 2.64
C TYR A 43 1.95 -8.12 1.70
N ASN A 44 1.77 -9.37 1.27
CA ASN A 44 2.73 -10.11 0.44
C ASN A 44 2.85 -9.58 -1.00
N LEU A 45 1.93 -8.73 -1.45
CA LEU A 45 1.95 -8.16 -2.81
C LEU A 45 2.58 -6.76 -2.86
N VAL A 46 2.96 -6.21 -1.71
CA VAL A 46 3.60 -4.89 -1.62
C VAL A 46 5.10 -5.07 -1.45
N THR A 47 5.89 -4.38 -2.29
CA THR A 47 7.35 -4.47 -2.29
C THR A 47 7.96 -3.98 -0.97
N TYR A 48 7.40 -2.91 -0.39
CA TYR A 48 7.90 -2.30 0.85
C TYR A 48 6.75 -2.06 1.85
N PRO A 49 6.23 -3.12 2.48
CA PRO A 49 5.03 -3.05 3.30
C PRO A 49 5.26 -2.42 4.69
N TYR A 50 6.53 -2.26 5.09
CA TYR A 50 6.95 -1.72 6.38
C TYR A 50 7.08 -0.18 6.41
N ILE A 51 6.86 0.50 5.27
CA ILE A 51 6.95 1.96 5.22
C ILE A 51 5.85 2.58 6.08
N THR A 52 6.17 3.63 6.81
CA THR A 52 5.27 4.34 7.74
C THR A 52 3.93 4.78 7.13
N GLN A 53 3.88 5.04 5.81
CA GLN A 53 2.68 5.45 5.08
C GLN A 53 1.80 4.30 4.58
N ALA A 54 2.27 3.06 4.66
CA ALA A 54 1.57 1.86 4.20
C ALA A 54 0.65 1.26 5.26
N TYR A 55 0.98 1.45 6.54
CA TYR A 55 0.17 0.95 7.65
C TYR A 55 -1.02 1.88 7.95
N ASP A 56 -2.23 1.36 7.87
CA ASP A 56 -3.47 2.06 8.22
C ASP A 56 -4.27 1.22 9.22
N LYS A 57 -4.65 1.81 10.35
CA LYS A 57 -5.44 1.14 11.40
C LYS A 57 -6.83 0.70 10.92
N LYS A 58 -7.32 1.27 9.81
CA LYS A 58 -8.60 0.91 9.20
C LYS A 58 -8.49 -0.30 8.26
N ALA A 59 -7.28 -0.74 7.94
CA ALA A 59 -7.07 -1.87 7.05
C ALA A 59 -7.49 -3.19 7.74
N PRO A 60 -8.08 -4.14 6.98
CA PRO A 60 -8.30 -5.49 7.47
C PRO A 60 -6.98 -6.19 7.86
N PRO A 61 -7.01 -7.21 8.74
CA PRO A 61 -5.83 -7.98 9.09
C PRO A 61 -5.15 -8.58 7.85
N GLY A 62 -3.83 -8.40 7.73
CA GLY A 62 -3.04 -8.88 6.58
C GLY A 62 -3.12 -8.00 5.33
N TYR A 63 -3.82 -6.87 5.39
CA TYR A 63 -3.87 -5.87 4.32
C TYR A 63 -3.13 -4.60 4.73
N VAL A 64 -2.49 -3.97 3.75
CA VAL A 64 -1.83 -2.67 3.86
C VAL A 64 -2.36 -1.75 2.78
N ARG A 65 -2.24 -0.43 2.98
CA ARG A 65 -2.66 0.53 1.95
C ARG A 65 -1.72 0.41 0.76
N LYS A 66 -2.26 0.31 -0.47
CA LYS A 66 -1.48 0.43 -1.69
C LYS A 66 -0.92 1.84 -1.77
N VAL A 67 0.32 1.99 -1.35
CA VAL A 67 1.09 3.20 -1.60
C VAL A 67 1.78 2.98 -2.93
N GLU A 68 1.31 3.70 -3.94
CA GLU A 68 2.01 3.77 -5.21
C GLU A 68 3.30 4.54 -4.94
N GLN A 69 4.40 3.82 -4.72
CA GLN A 69 5.72 4.43 -4.76
C GLN A 69 5.90 4.98 -6.17
N VAL A 70 5.59 6.27 -6.34
CA VAL A 70 6.46 7.09 -7.18
C VAL A 70 7.83 6.87 -6.56
N LEU A 71 8.70 6.17 -7.29
CA LEU A 71 10.00 5.62 -6.89
C LEU A 71 10.99 6.64 -6.26
N SER A 72 10.56 7.84 -5.86
CA SER A 72 11.47 8.96 -5.56
C SER A 72 10.90 10.09 -4.69
N SER A 73 9.68 10.03 -4.14
CA SER A 73 9.08 11.25 -3.55
C SER A 73 9.32 11.47 -2.06
N ASN A 74 9.86 10.51 -1.31
CA ASN A 74 10.32 10.78 0.05
C ASN A 74 11.83 10.50 0.16
N PRO A 75 12.69 11.48 -0.21
CA PRO A 75 14.14 11.32 -0.20
C PRO A 75 14.70 10.97 1.19
N GLU A 76 13.93 11.09 2.27
CA GLU A 76 14.38 10.71 3.61
C GLU A 76 14.47 9.19 3.82
N ASN A 77 13.51 8.41 3.34
CA ASN A 77 13.51 6.96 3.57
C ASN A 77 14.49 6.22 2.64
N SER A 78 14.57 6.63 1.37
CA SER A 78 15.54 6.07 0.42
C SER A 78 16.98 6.43 0.82
N ARG A 79 17.22 7.65 1.32
CA ARG A 79 18.53 8.04 1.87
C ARG A 79 18.94 7.23 3.09
N GLN A 80 17.99 6.85 3.95
CA GLN A 80 18.30 6.00 5.10
C GLN A 80 18.72 4.61 4.65
N GLU A 81 17.96 3.98 3.76
CA GLU A 81 18.30 2.64 3.24
C GLU A 81 19.62 2.65 2.47
N GLU A 82 19.85 3.64 1.60
CA GLU A 82 21.14 3.85 0.92
C GLU A 82 22.28 4.06 1.91
N ARG A 83 22.08 4.82 3.00
CA ARG A 83 23.10 4.98 4.06
C ARG A 83 23.43 3.65 4.74
N TYR A 84 22.44 2.83 5.08
CA TYR A 84 22.68 1.54 5.71
C TYR A 84 23.34 0.52 4.77
N ILE A 85 22.98 0.53 3.49
CA ILE A 85 23.61 -0.32 2.46
C ILE A 85 25.03 0.15 2.17
N THR A 86 25.24 1.45 2.09
CA THR A 86 26.57 2.00 1.77
C THR A 86 27.54 1.88 2.94
N MET A 87 27.08 1.86 4.20
CA MET A 87 27.91 1.72 5.42
C MET A 87 28.90 0.55 5.42
N PHE A 88 28.64 -0.51 4.65
CA PHE A 88 29.52 -1.68 4.54
C PHE A 88 30.11 -1.86 3.12
N SER A 89 30.05 -0.83 2.30
CA SER A 89 30.54 -0.87 0.92
C SER A 89 32.06 -0.76 0.89
N ASP A 90 32.72 -1.84 0.46
CA ASP A 90 34.18 -1.95 0.29
C ASP A 90 34.72 -1.00 -0.80
N GLU A 91 33.87 -0.57 -1.74
CA GLU A 91 34.22 0.38 -2.81
C GLU A 91 34.16 1.85 -2.36
N ASN A 92 33.58 2.15 -1.20
CA ASN A 92 33.53 3.51 -0.65
C ASN A 92 34.60 3.69 0.43
N PRO A 93 35.75 4.33 0.13
CA PRO A 93 36.83 4.51 1.10
C PRO A 93 36.44 5.38 2.32
N ASN A 94 35.31 6.08 2.27
CA ASN A 94 34.77 6.84 3.40
C ASN A 94 33.76 6.04 4.25
N SER A 95 33.51 4.76 3.93
CA SER A 95 32.43 3.98 4.55
C SER A 95 32.87 3.01 5.65
N CYS A 96 34.16 2.75 5.84
CA CYS A 96 34.63 1.93 6.96
C CYS A 96 34.59 2.73 8.28
N SER A 97 33.40 2.81 8.90
CA SER A 97 33.26 3.26 10.29
C SER A 97 32.55 2.20 11.12
N VAL A 98 33.31 1.20 11.59
CA VAL A 98 32.92 0.38 12.73
C VAL A 98 33.63 0.98 13.95
N MET A 99 32.86 1.53 14.89
CA MET A 99 33.30 1.82 16.26
C MET A 99 32.55 0.91 17.22
#